data_AF-A0A5D6UT97-F1
#
_entry.id   AF-A0A5D6UT97-F1
#
_cell.length_a   1.000
_cell.length_b   1.000
_cell.length_c   1.000
_cell.angle_alpha   90.00
_cell.angle_beta   90.00
_cell.angle_gamma   90.00
#
_symmetry.space_group_name_H-M   'P 1'
#
loop_
_entity.id
_entity.type
_entity.pdbx_description
1 polymer ?
#
loop_
_entity_poly.entity_id
_entity_poly.type
_entity_poly.pdbx_seq_one_letter_code
_entity_poly.pdbx_strand_id
1 'polypeptide(L)'
;MRFSLLLACLSLVLMASTCTSSDPRRGNSRLLLLERTWLHAHEEDQGDLRVYRPNTYAFPPSRGRTGFAFEHNGLFTQYDIAPTDGLEGHRGQWKALTENQLSITLDDHSEPDYQLEIVTLEPDLLKVRRTQ
;
A
#
# COMPACT_ATOMS: atom_id res chain seq x y z
N MET A 1 35.47 41.84 9.59
CA MET A 1 35.28 40.37 9.63
C MET A 1 34.08 40.01 10.52
N ARG A 2 32.85 40.38 10.14
CA ARG A 2 31.63 40.17 10.98
C ARG A 2 30.35 39.85 10.17
N PHE A 3 30.47 39.59 8.87
CA PHE A 3 29.33 39.20 8.02
C PHE A 3 29.25 37.69 7.75
N SER A 4 30.31 36.94 8.07
CA SER A 4 30.43 35.52 7.74
C SER A 4 29.63 34.58 8.65
N LEU A 5 29.17 35.05 9.82
CA LEU A 5 28.38 34.25 10.77
C LEU A 5 26.87 34.32 10.52
N LEU A 6 26.38 35.35 9.83
CA LEU A 6 24.95 35.51 9.52
C LEU A 6 24.51 34.66 8.31
N LEU A 7 25.42 34.31 7.41
CA LEU A 7 25.11 33.48 6.23
C LEU A 7 24.99 31.98 6.58
N ALA A 8 25.63 31.52 7.65
CA ALA A 8 25.65 30.11 8.04
C ALA A 8 24.36 29.65 8.74
N CYS A 9 23.60 30.57 9.35
CA CYS A 9 22.32 30.22 9.97
C CYS A 9 21.18 30.11 8.94
N LEU A 10 21.30 30.76 7.78
CA LEU A 10 20.25 30.73 6.75
C LEU A 10 20.26 29.42 5.96
N SER A 11 21.42 28.78 5.79
CA SER A 11 21.56 27.49 5.09
C SER A 11 21.08 26.28 5.88
N LEU A 12 20.98 26.37 7.21
CA LEU A 12 20.48 25.28 8.06
C LEU A 12 18.94 25.20 8.11
N VAL A 13 18.23 26.27 7.79
CA VAL A 13 16.75 26.28 7.80
C VAL A 13 16.17 25.77 6.47
N LEU A 14 16.92 25.88 5.37
CA LEU A 14 16.46 25.45 4.04
C LEU A 14 16.53 23.93 3.77
N MET A 15 17.25 23.16 4.59
CA MET A 15 17.34 21.69 4.43
C MET A 15 16.24 20.91 5.16
N ALA A 16 15.40 21.57 5.96
CA ALA A 16 14.31 20.91 6.69
C ALA A 16 13.00 20.81 5.90
N SER A 17 12.92 21.39 4.70
CA SER A 17 11.66 21.45 3.93
C SER A 17 11.54 20.43 2.80
N THR A 18 12.59 19.67 2.48
CA THR A 18 12.49 18.58 1.52
C THR A 18 11.95 17.34 2.22
N CYS A 19 10.82 16.83 1.74
CA CYS A 19 10.08 15.67 2.26
C CYS A 19 9.03 15.95 3.34
N THR A 20 8.23 17.02 3.20
CA THR A 20 6.81 16.85 3.55
C THR A 20 6.11 16.26 2.34
N SER A 21 6.19 14.93 2.18
CA SER A 21 5.14 14.25 1.43
C SER A 21 3.89 14.42 2.27
N SER A 22 2.99 15.30 1.84
CA SER A 22 1.66 15.44 2.41
C SER A 22 1.00 14.07 2.34
N ASP A 23 1.06 13.32 3.44
CA ASP A 23 0.49 11.99 3.51
C ASP A 23 -1.01 12.08 3.16
N PRO A 24 -1.45 11.56 2.01
CA PRO A 24 -2.84 11.69 1.59
C PRO A 24 -3.80 10.95 2.54
N ARG A 25 -3.28 10.07 3.42
CA ARG A 25 -4.06 9.42 4.48
C ARG A 25 -4.50 10.38 5.57
N ARG A 26 -3.79 11.51 5.79
CA ARG A 26 -4.19 12.51 6.80
C ARG A 26 -5.54 13.17 6.52
N GLY A 27 -6.05 13.09 5.29
CA GLY A 27 -7.33 13.67 4.90
C GLY A 27 -8.50 12.67 4.79
N ASN A 28 -8.23 11.36 4.74
CA ASN A 28 -9.24 10.35 4.42
C ASN A 28 -9.23 9.19 5.43
N SER A 29 -10.08 9.30 6.45
CA SER A 29 -10.22 8.31 7.52
C SER A 29 -10.70 6.94 7.04
N ARG A 30 -11.35 6.85 5.87
CA ARG A 30 -11.78 5.55 5.31
C ARG A 30 -10.59 4.69 4.89
N LEU A 31 -9.51 5.31 4.41
CA LEU A 31 -8.30 4.58 4.00
C LEU A 31 -7.59 3.90 5.17
N LEU A 32 -7.85 4.32 6.41
CA LEU A 32 -7.39 3.61 7.61
C LEU A 32 -7.93 2.17 7.68
N LEU A 33 -9.06 1.88 7.02
CA LEU A 33 -9.58 0.51 6.93
C LEU A 33 -8.63 -0.41 6.15
N LEU A 34 -7.81 0.13 5.25
CA LEU A 34 -6.84 -0.66 4.49
C LEU A 34 -5.76 -1.26 5.39
N GLU A 35 -5.42 -0.61 6.51
CA GLU A 35 -4.28 -0.93 7.38
C GLU A 35 -4.45 -2.27 8.13
N ARG A 36 -4.29 -3.36 7.39
CA ARG A 36 -4.36 -4.76 7.83
C ARG A 36 -3.87 -5.67 6.70
N THR A 37 -3.89 -6.97 6.96
CA THR A 37 -3.71 -7.99 5.93
C THR A 37 -5.04 -8.31 5.24
N TRP A 38 -5.02 -8.21 3.91
CA TRP A 38 -6.09 -8.56 2.99
C TRP A 38 -5.67 -9.77 2.16
N LEU A 39 -6.41 -10.86 2.24
CA LEU A 39 -6.16 -12.08 1.48
C LEU A 39 -7.17 -12.21 0.34
N HIS A 40 -6.70 -12.71 -0.79
CA HIS A 40 -7.50 -12.84 -2.01
C HIS A 40 -8.58 -13.92 -1.84
N ALA A 41 -9.84 -13.50 -1.91
CA ALA A 41 -11.03 -14.33 -1.95
C ALA A 41 -11.41 -14.61 -3.40
N HIS A 42 -10.55 -15.33 -4.13
CA HIS A 42 -10.72 -15.59 -5.56
C HIS A 42 -12.06 -16.26 -5.92
N GLU A 43 -12.70 -16.93 -4.96
CA GLU A 43 -14.02 -17.52 -5.10
C GLU A 43 -15.14 -16.47 -5.26
N GLU A 44 -14.89 -15.22 -4.83
CA GLU A 44 -15.84 -14.09 -4.89
C GLU A 44 -15.55 -13.11 -6.05
N ASP A 45 -14.47 -13.34 -6.82
CA ASP A 45 -14.08 -12.49 -7.94
C ASP A 45 -15.15 -12.43 -9.04
N GLN A 46 -15.24 -11.29 -9.72
CA GLN A 46 -16.16 -11.07 -10.84
C GLN A 46 -15.47 -10.32 -11.97
N GLY A 47 -15.16 -11.02 -13.07
CA GLY A 47 -14.50 -10.40 -14.21
C GLY A 47 -13.12 -9.86 -13.86
N ASP A 48 -12.93 -8.54 -13.98
CA ASP A 48 -11.70 -7.83 -13.63
C ASP A 48 -11.65 -7.39 -12.15
N LEU A 49 -12.74 -7.59 -11.42
CA LEU A 49 -12.86 -7.22 -10.01
C LEU A 49 -12.28 -8.31 -9.12
N ARG A 50 -11.22 -7.96 -8.40
CA ARG A 50 -10.61 -8.83 -7.38
C ARG A 50 -11.17 -8.52 -6.00
N VAL A 51 -11.56 -9.56 -5.27
CA VAL A 51 -12.16 -9.47 -3.95
C VAL A 51 -11.19 -9.93 -2.88
N TYR A 52 -11.01 -9.12 -1.86
CA TYR A 52 -10.15 -9.43 -0.72
C TYR A 52 -10.95 -9.35 0.57
N ARG A 53 -10.61 -10.22 1.51
CA ARG A 53 -11.18 -10.30 2.85
C ARG A 53 -10.05 -10.18 3.87
N PRO A 54 -10.30 -9.67 5.09
CA PRO A 54 -9.27 -9.62 6.12
C PRO A 54 -8.77 -11.03 6.44
N ASN A 55 -7.53 -11.16 6.90
CA ASN A 55 -6.96 -12.47 7.28
C ASN A 55 -7.72 -13.21 8.41
N THR A 56 -8.64 -12.53 9.11
CA THR A 56 -9.55 -13.09 10.12
C THR A 56 -10.84 -13.68 9.54
N TYR A 57 -11.09 -13.49 8.25
CA TYR A 57 -12.26 -14.04 7.57
C TYR A 57 -12.18 -15.58 7.48
N ALA A 58 -13.31 -16.25 7.63
CA ALA A 58 -13.41 -17.70 7.55
C ALA A 58 -13.41 -18.15 6.07
N PHE A 59 -12.23 -18.21 5.48
CA PHE A 59 -12.07 -18.63 4.10
C PHE A 59 -12.43 -20.11 3.90
N PRO A 60 -13.01 -20.47 2.74
CA PRO A 60 -13.07 -21.86 2.34
C PRO A 60 -11.66 -22.44 2.12
N PRO A 61 -11.49 -23.77 2.20
CA PRO A 61 -10.21 -24.41 1.96
C PRO A 61 -9.59 -24.01 0.60
N SER A 62 -8.31 -23.63 0.60
CA SER A 62 -7.55 -23.26 -0.60
C SER A 62 -6.10 -23.77 -0.49
N ARG A 63 -5.44 -24.00 -1.64
CA ARG A 63 -4.02 -24.37 -1.72
C ARG A 63 -3.11 -23.14 -1.65
N GLY A 64 -3.23 -22.40 -0.54
CA GLY A 64 -2.59 -21.09 -0.39
C GLY A 64 -3.45 -19.93 -0.88
N ARG A 65 -3.10 -18.71 -0.45
CA ARG A 65 -3.75 -17.46 -0.86
C ARG A 65 -2.70 -16.38 -1.00
N THR A 66 -2.79 -15.63 -2.09
CA THR A 66 -2.06 -14.38 -2.26
C THR A 66 -2.80 -13.25 -1.54
N GLY A 67 -2.18 -12.08 -1.47
CA GLY A 67 -2.80 -10.93 -0.82
C GLY A 67 -1.81 -9.81 -0.58
N PHE A 68 -2.20 -8.87 0.27
CA PHE A 68 -1.37 -7.74 0.64
C PHE A 68 -1.52 -7.40 2.12
N ALA A 69 -0.49 -6.78 2.69
CA ALA A 69 -0.60 -6.05 3.95
C ALA A 69 -0.32 -4.57 3.71
N PHE A 70 -1.22 -3.71 4.16
CA PHE A 70 -0.99 -2.26 4.23
C PHE A 70 -0.67 -1.88 5.67
N GLU A 71 0.40 -1.12 5.86
CA GLU A 71 0.81 -0.63 7.18
C GLU A 71 0.61 0.89 7.32
N HIS A 72 0.49 1.33 8.57
CA HIS A 72 0.20 2.71 8.97
C HIS A 72 1.26 3.75 8.56
N ASN A 73 2.43 3.34 8.09
CA ASN A 73 3.52 4.20 7.64
C ASN A 73 3.72 4.21 6.11
N GLY A 74 2.82 3.58 5.34
CA GLY A 74 2.91 3.51 3.89
C GLY A 74 3.69 2.29 3.42
N LEU A 75 4.16 1.44 4.36
CA LEU A 75 4.75 0.16 3.99
C LEU A 75 3.67 -0.77 3.45
N PHE A 76 4.09 -1.53 2.45
CA PHE A 76 3.28 -2.50 1.76
C PHE A 76 4.03 -3.83 1.73
N THR A 77 3.32 -4.93 1.89
CA THR A 77 3.86 -6.26 1.60
C THR A 77 2.89 -6.98 0.68
N GLN A 78 3.36 -7.39 -0.50
CA GLN A 78 2.65 -8.30 -1.38
C GLN A 78 2.99 -9.74 -1.03
N TYR A 79 1.96 -10.57 -0.91
CA TYR A 79 2.11 -11.99 -0.62
C TYR A 79 1.82 -12.82 -1.86
N ASP A 80 2.81 -13.59 -2.27
CA ASP A 80 2.74 -14.52 -3.39
C ASP A 80 3.04 -15.95 -2.92
N ILE A 81 2.70 -16.93 -3.78
CA ILE A 81 2.99 -18.34 -3.52
C ILE A 81 4.40 -18.63 -4.04
N ALA A 82 5.30 -18.95 -3.12
CA ALA A 82 6.67 -19.30 -3.44
C ALA A 82 6.74 -20.60 -4.26
N PRO A 83 7.79 -20.83 -5.07
CA PRO A 83 7.95 -22.04 -5.88
C PRO A 83 7.87 -23.37 -5.12
N THR A 84 8.13 -23.36 -3.80
CA THR A 84 8.06 -24.54 -2.92
C THR A 84 6.83 -24.54 -2.01
N ASP A 85 5.70 -24.01 -2.48
CA ASP A 85 4.43 -23.89 -1.76
C ASP A 85 4.52 -23.09 -0.44
N GLY A 86 5.51 -22.21 -0.34
CA GLY A 86 5.67 -21.27 0.77
C GLY A 86 4.90 -19.96 0.55
N LEU A 87 4.82 -19.13 1.59
CA LEU A 87 4.39 -17.73 1.45
C LEU A 87 5.62 -16.86 1.24
N GLU A 88 5.69 -16.17 0.10
CA GLU A 88 6.73 -15.20 -0.21
C GLU A 88 6.18 -13.78 -0.04
N GLY A 89 6.96 -12.89 0.58
CA GLY A 89 6.55 -11.52 0.88
C GLY A 89 7.45 -10.50 0.19
N HIS A 90 6.89 -9.74 -0.75
CA HIS A 90 7.57 -8.67 -1.48
C HIS A 90 7.28 -7.34 -0.79
N ARG A 91 8.31 -6.73 -0.19
CA ARG A 91 8.17 -5.42 0.48
C ARG A 91 8.06 -4.30 -0.55
N GLY A 92 7.38 -3.24 -0.15
CA GLY A 92 7.19 -2.07 -0.98
C GLY A 92 6.57 -0.91 -0.24
N GLN A 93 6.09 0.04 -1.01
CA GLN A 93 5.40 1.22 -0.54
C GLN A 93 4.04 1.32 -1.23
N TRP A 94 3.05 1.83 -0.49
CA TRP A 94 1.77 2.25 -1.06
C TRP A 94 1.55 3.74 -0.80
N LYS A 95 0.94 4.41 -1.76
CA LYS A 95 0.53 5.82 -1.65
C LYS A 95 -0.86 6.00 -2.23
N ALA A 96 -1.73 6.70 -1.52
CA ALA A 96 -3.01 7.12 -2.10
C ALA A 96 -2.77 8.26 -3.11
N LEU A 97 -3.15 8.03 -4.36
CA LEU A 97 -3.15 9.06 -5.41
C LEU A 97 -4.44 9.90 -5.34
N THR A 98 -5.55 9.24 -5.03
CA THR A 98 -6.86 9.82 -4.79
C THR A 98 -7.58 9.05 -3.66
N GLU A 99 -8.83 9.37 -3.36
CA GLU A 99 -9.63 8.62 -2.36
C GLU A 99 -9.91 7.16 -2.75
N ASN A 100 -9.80 6.82 -4.04
CA ASN A 100 -10.11 5.51 -4.58
C ASN A 100 -8.96 4.93 -5.42
N GLN A 101 -7.79 5.56 -5.46
CA GLN A 101 -6.69 5.08 -6.28
C GLN A 101 -5.41 5.03 -5.46
N LEU A 102 -4.75 3.88 -5.47
CA LEU A 102 -3.50 3.62 -4.79
C LEU A 102 -2.40 3.36 -5.82
N SER A 103 -1.20 3.86 -5.57
CA SER A 103 0.03 3.51 -6.26
C SER A 103 0.82 2.54 -5.40
N ILE A 104 1.26 1.43 -5.99
CA ILE A 104 2.08 0.40 -5.35
C ILE A 104 3.43 0.35 -6.06
N THR A 105 4.51 0.38 -5.28
CA THR A 105 5.89 0.22 -5.73
C THR A 105 6.52 -0.88 -4.89
N LEU A 106 7.08 -1.92 -5.53
CA LEU A 106 7.78 -3.00 -4.83
C LEU A 106 9.28 -2.71 -4.81
N ASP A 107 9.91 -2.90 -3.65
CA ASP A 107 11.32 -2.56 -3.41
C ASP A 107 12.28 -3.48 -4.19
N ASP A 108 11.85 -4.72 -4.45
CA ASP A 108 12.63 -5.73 -5.17
C ASP A 108 12.40 -5.72 -6.69
N HIS A 109 11.51 -4.85 -7.17
CA HIS A 109 11.11 -4.77 -8.58
C HIS A 109 10.69 -6.13 -9.17
N SER A 110 10.16 -7.03 -8.33
CA SER A 110 9.57 -8.31 -8.76
C SER A 110 8.44 -8.11 -9.77
N GLU A 111 7.71 -7.00 -9.64
CA GLU A 111 6.73 -6.51 -10.60
C GLU A 111 6.95 -5.02 -10.89
N PRO A 112 6.55 -4.53 -12.08
CA PRO A 112 6.51 -3.09 -12.33
C PRO A 112 5.49 -2.42 -11.40
N ASP A 113 5.74 -1.15 -11.08
CA ASP A 113 4.80 -0.30 -10.36
C ASP A 113 3.41 -0.39 -10.98
N TYR A 114 2.41 -0.49 -10.12
CA TYR A 114 1.03 -0.66 -10.54
C TYR A 114 0.09 0.11 -9.64
N GLN A 115 -1.15 0.25 -10.08
CA GLN A 115 -2.18 0.95 -9.34
C GLN A 115 -3.34 0.04 -8.99
N LEU A 116 -4.00 0.35 -7.88
CA LEU A 116 -5.23 -0.29 -7.45
C LEU A 116 -6.34 0.76 -7.41
N GLU A 117 -7.39 0.53 -8.20
CA GLU A 117 -8.65 1.26 -8.08
C GLU A 117 -9.53 0.57 -7.03
N ILE A 118 -9.86 1.28 -5.94
CA ILE A 118 -10.77 0.84 -4.89
C ILE A 118 -12.20 1.02 -5.38
N VAL A 119 -12.85 -0.10 -5.69
CA VAL A 119 -14.28 -0.16 -6.06
C VAL A 119 -15.14 -0.25 -4.80
N THR A 120 -14.70 -0.99 -3.78
CA THR A 120 -15.40 -1.08 -2.48
C THR A 120 -14.38 -1.24 -1.37
N LEU A 121 -14.60 -0.54 -0.26
CA LEU A 121 -13.80 -0.63 0.95
C LEU A 121 -14.74 -0.50 2.15
N GLU A 122 -14.88 -1.61 2.85
CA GLU A 122 -15.69 -1.84 4.05
C GLU A 122 -14.81 -2.57 5.09
N PRO A 123 -15.22 -2.66 6.37
CA PRO A 123 -14.39 -3.29 7.41
C PRO A 123 -13.97 -4.73 7.15
N ASP A 124 -14.72 -5.49 6.34
CA ASP A 124 -14.50 -6.91 6.06
C ASP A 124 -14.45 -7.23 4.56
N LEU A 125 -14.41 -6.20 3.70
CA LEU A 125 -14.46 -6.36 2.25
C LEU A 125 -13.66 -5.26 1.55
N LEU A 126 -12.73 -5.68 0.71
CA LEU A 126 -11.99 -4.83 -0.21
C LEU A 126 -12.17 -5.36 -1.63
N LYS A 127 -12.74 -4.54 -2.51
CA LYS A 127 -12.86 -4.85 -3.93
C LYS A 127 -12.02 -3.87 -4.73
N VAL A 128 -11.14 -4.40 -5.57
CA VAL A 128 -10.22 -3.58 -6.35
C VAL A 128 -10.14 -4.02 -7.81
N ARG A 129 -9.83 -3.07 -8.69
CA ARG A 129 -9.27 -3.36 -10.02
C ARG A 129 -7.79 -3.03 -10.02
N ARG A 130 -7.00 -3.86 -10.70
CA ARG A 130 -5.58 -3.60 -10.91
C ARG A 130 -5.40 -2.91 -12.26
N THR A 131 -4.73 -1.76 -12.25
CA THR A 131 -4.39 -0.99 -13.45
C THR A 131 -2.87 -0.83 -13.54
N GLN A 132 -2.37 -0.66 -14.77
CA GLN A 132 -0.97 -0.29 -15.03
C GLN A 132 -0.84 1.23 -15.13
#